data_AF-A0A8T4TET6-F1
#
_entry.id   AF-A0A8T4TET6-F1
#
_cell.length_a   1.000
_cell.length_b   1.000
_cell.length_c   1.000
_cell.angle_alpha   90.00
_cell.angle_beta   90.00
_cell.angle_gamma   90.00
#
_symmetry.space_group_name_H-M   'P 1'
#
loop_
_entity.id
_entity.type
_entity.pdbx_description
1 polymer ?
#
loop_
_entity_poly.entity_id
_entity_poly.type
_entity_poly.pdbx_seq_one_letter_code
_entity_poly.pdbx_strand_id
1 'polypeptide(L)'
;MKAQKFLKFLSNSFAGLLFTLAFFLLFASIFLSSLLDNLHVLESSLQEELSDKNFILEQIAKESNLTQQQVIGICKQDPSQSECEQIENTELATKPVIDEINKQLSPYKSLIGNSKFLALLPFALSILFYFLGTVSIYASLFKVSINALISSIFGYIAFSSLPKFIPGVVDQAFNIISADISNELPVGFKESIVTVMSSWLKNPIANVNKLFFYIIVVSILTSIVFYFLKKGHISSPAVTENEKSRP
;
A
#
# COMPACT_ATOMS: atom_id res chain seq x y z
N MET A 1 -6.05 24.00 38.08
CA MET A 1 -7.02 23.74 36.98
C MET A 1 -6.41 23.76 35.56
N LYS A 2 -5.48 24.66 35.22
CA LYS A 2 -4.87 24.74 33.87
C LYS A 2 -3.99 23.52 33.52
N ALA A 3 -3.14 23.07 34.44
CA ALA A 3 -2.24 21.91 34.22
C ALA A 3 -3.00 20.61 33.94
N GLN A 4 -4.11 20.33 34.63
CA GLN A 4 -4.92 19.14 34.40
C GLN A 4 -5.60 19.14 33.03
N LYS A 5 -6.10 20.30 32.56
CA LYS A 5 -6.66 20.43 31.21
C LYS A 5 -5.57 20.22 30.15
N PHE A 6 -4.38 20.75 30.38
CA PHE A 6 -3.23 20.59 29.49
C PHE A 6 -2.76 19.13 29.41
N LEU A 7 -2.63 18.43 30.54
CA LEU A 7 -2.27 17.01 30.57
C LEU A 7 -3.30 16.12 29.86
N LYS A 8 -4.61 16.40 30.05
CA LYS A 8 -5.68 15.71 29.32
C LYS A 8 -5.58 15.95 27.82
N PHE A 9 -5.28 17.18 27.39
CA PHE A 9 -5.07 17.50 25.99
C PHE A 9 -3.89 16.72 25.41
N LEU A 10 -2.71 16.79 26.05
CA LEU A 10 -1.51 16.06 25.62
C LEU A 10 -1.76 14.56 25.51
N SER A 11 -2.37 13.94 26.51
CA SER A 11 -2.69 12.51 26.50
C SER A 11 -3.61 12.15 25.32
N ASN A 12 -4.66 12.95 25.08
CA ASN A 12 -5.59 12.69 23.96
C ASN A 12 -4.93 12.90 22.59
N SER A 13 -4.07 13.91 22.44
CA SER A 13 -3.34 14.16 21.20
C SER A 13 -2.31 13.07 20.91
N PHE A 14 -1.56 12.65 21.93
CA PHE A 14 -0.59 11.56 21.80
C PHE A 14 -1.28 10.22 21.50
N ALA A 15 -2.43 9.96 22.14
CA ALA A 15 -3.27 8.81 21.80
C ALA A 15 -3.67 8.80 20.32
N GLY A 16 -4.10 9.95 19.78
CA GLY A 16 -4.48 10.08 18.37
C GLY A 16 -3.32 9.91 17.40
N LEU A 17 -2.14 10.42 17.74
CA LEU A 17 -0.92 10.21 16.95
C LEU A 17 -0.55 8.73 16.90
N LEU A 18 -0.47 8.08 18.07
CA LEU A 18 -0.16 6.65 18.16
C LEU A 18 -1.20 5.79 17.43
N PHE A 19 -2.48 6.17 17.51
CA PHE A 19 -3.55 5.51 16.78
C PHE A 19 -3.32 5.58 15.27
N THR A 20 -3.03 6.78 14.77
CA THR A 20 -2.81 7.03 13.35
C THR A 20 -1.58 6.28 12.85
N LEU A 21 -0.50 6.28 13.64
CA LEU A 21 0.71 5.52 13.34
C LEU A 21 0.45 4.01 13.30
N ALA A 22 -0.31 3.48 14.28
CA ALA A 22 -0.69 2.07 14.29
C ALA A 22 -1.51 1.68 13.06
N PHE A 23 -2.49 2.51 12.69
CA PHE A 23 -3.29 2.32 11.49
C PHE A 23 -2.41 2.35 10.23
N PHE A 24 -1.55 3.35 10.10
CA PHE A 24 -0.62 3.46 8.98
C PHE A 24 0.27 2.21 8.84
N LEU A 25 0.88 1.76 9.93
CA LEU A 25 1.72 0.56 9.95
C LEU A 25 0.93 -0.69 9.56
N LEU A 26 -0.31 -0.83 10.05
CA LEU A 26 -1.17 -1.95 9.70
C LEU A 26 -1.49 -1.97 8.20
N PHE A 27 -1.91 -0.84 7.63
CA PHE A 27 -2.23 -0.79 6.20
C PHE A 27 -1.00 -0.93 5.32
N ALA A 28 0.12 -0.31 5.68
CA ALA A 28 1.38 -0.47 4.97
C ALA A 28 1.83 -1.94 4.98
N SER A 29 1.71 -2.62 6.12
CA SER A 29 2.01 -4.04 6.25
C SER A 29 1.13 -4.92 5.35
N ILE A 30 -0.18 -4.67 5.34
CA ILE A 30 -1.13 -5.42 4.51
C ILE A 30 -0.90 -5.15 3.03
N PHE A 31 -0.64 -3.89 2.67
CA PHE A 31 -0.33 -3.49 1.31
C PHE A 31 0.95 -4.16 0.81
N LEU A 32 2.03 -4.10 1.59
CA LEU A 32 3.32 -4.72 1.28
C LEU A 32 3.21 -6.25 1.20
N SER A 33 2.46 -6.88 2.11
CA SER A 33 2.19 -8.31 2.04
C SER A 33 1.48 -8.65 0.75
N SER A 34 0.43 -7.90 0.41
CA SER A 34 -0.32 -8.12 -0.83
C SER A 34 0.54 -7.87 -2.08
N LEU A 35 1.48 -6.91 -2.06
CA LEU A 35 2.42 -6.71 -3.17
C LEU A 35 3.28 -7.95 -3.40
N LEU A 36 3.86 -8.49 -2.33
CA LEU A 36 4.68 -9.70 -2.39
C LEU A 36 3.88 -10.93 -2.81
N ASP A 37 2.67 -11.09 -2.30
CA ASP A 37 1.80 -12.23 -2.64
C ASP A 37 1.36 -12.18 -4.12
N ASN A 38 1.31 -10.98 -4.71
CA ASN A 38 0.97 -10.77 -6.12
C ASN A 38 2.20 -10.61 -7.03
N LEU A 39 3.41 -10.94 -6.56
CA LEU A 39 4.62 -10.84 -7.38
C LEU A 39 4.53 -11.68 -8.67
N HIS A 40 3.89 -12.85 -8.61
CA HIS A 40 3.63 -13.69 -9.78
C HIS A 40 2.86 -12.96 -10.90
N VAL A 41 1.99 -11.99 -10.55
CA VAL A 41 1.26 -11.16 -11.53
C VAL A 41 2.21 -10.19 -12.22
N LEU A 42 3.17 -9.64 -11.47
CA LEU A 42 4.23 -8.80 -12.02
C LEU A 42 5.10 -9.62 -12.98
N GLU A 43 5.52 -10.81 -12.56
CA GLU A 43 6.32 -11.73 -13.37
C GLU A 43 5.62 -12.11 -14.67
N SER A 44 4.34 -12.53 -14.59
CA SER A 44 3.58 -12.90 -15.78
C SER A 44 3.36 -11.72 -16.72
N SER A 45 3.08 -10.53 -16.18
CA SER A 45 2.85 -9.32 -16.99
C SER A 45 4.14 -8.83 -17.64
N LEU A 46 5.28 -8.91 -16.92
CA LEU A 46 6.59 -8.62 -17.49
C LEU A 46 6.95 -9.63 -18.57
N GLN A 47 6.70 -10.92 -18.35
CA GLN A 47 6.96 -11.95 -19.33
C GLN A 47 6.11 -11.74 -20.59
N GLU A 48 4.83 -11.39 -20.45
CA GLU A 48 3.95 -11.10 -21.59
C GLU A 48 4.43 -9.89 -22.41
N GLU A 49 4.76 -8.78 -21.75
CA GLU A 49 5.19 -7.54 -22.41
C GLU A 49 6.61 -7.62 -22.99
N LEU A 50 7.55 -8.24 -22.26
CA LEU A 50 8.94 -8.40 -22.70
C LEU A 50 9.11 -9.55 -23.70
N SER A 51 8.13 -10.46 -23.81
CA SER A 51 8.11 -11.50 -24.85
C SER A 51 7.62 -10.97 -26.21
N ASP A 52 7.33 -9.67 -26.34
CA ASP A 52 7.13 -9.10 -27.65
C ASP A 52 8.43 -9.22 -28.46
N LYS A 53 8.40 -10.08 -29.48
CA LYS A 53 9.53 -10.30 -30.40
C LYS A 53 10.10 -8.99 -30.93
N ASN A 54 9.27 -7.97 -31.12
CA ASN A 54 9.72 -6.68 -31.62
C ASN A 54 10.62 -5.96 -30.60
N PHE A 55 10.33 -6.08 -29.31
CA PHE A 55 11.14 -5.50 -28.24
C PHE A 55 12.51 -6.17 -28.15
N ILE A 56 12.55 -7.50 -28.15
CA ILE A 56 13.82 -8.26 -28.13
C ILE A 56 14.64 -7.99 -29.40
N LEU A 57 13.99 -7.94 -30.56
CA LEU A 57 14.63 -7.62 -31.83
C LEU A 57 15.23 -6.21 -31.84
N GLU A 58 14.52 -5.22 -31.28
CA GLU A 58 15.01 -3.85 -31.16
C GLU A 58 16.21 -3.76 -30.22
N GLN A 59 16.19 -4.49 -29.11
CA GLN A 59 17.28 -4.49 -28.15
C GLN A 59 18.55 -5.16 -28.72
N ILE A 60 18.42 -6.32 -29.34
CA ILE A 60 19.55 -7.04 -29.98
C ILE A 60 20.09 -6.24 -31.16
N ALA A 61 19.22 -5.68 -32.00
CA ALA A 61 19.63 -4.80 -33.10
C ALA A 61 20.47 -3.63 -32.60
N LYS A 62 20.11 -3.05 -31.45
CA LYS A 62 20.85 -1.94 -30.86
C LYS A 62 22.18 -2.35 -30.26
N GLU A 63 22.23 -3.45 -29.51
CA GLU A 63 23.47 -3.96 -28.89
C GLU A 63 24.49 -4.41 -29.95
N SER A 64 24.02 -5.03 -31.03
CA SER A 64 24.86 -5.50 -32.14
C SER A 64 25.15 -4.40 -33.17
N ASN A 65 24.57 -3.20 -33.02
CA ASN A 65 24.70 -2.07 -33.96
C ASN A 65 24.22 -2.43 -35.39
N LEU A 66 23.16 -3.24 -35.47
CA LEU A 66 22.54 -3.76 -36.68
C LEU A 66 21.12 -3.24 -36.83
N THR A 67 20.56 -3.34 -38.03
CA THR A 67 19.10 -3.15 -38.22
C THR A 67 18.34 -4.41 -37.84
N GLN A 68 17.08 -4.29 -37.40
CA GLN A 68 16.23 -5.45 -37.08
C GLN A 68 16.16 -6.46 -38.24
N GLN A 69 16.15 -5.99 -39.50
CA GLN A 69 16.15 -6.87 -40.68
C GLN A 69 17.47 -7.64 -40.84
N GLN A 70 18.60 -7.04 -40.45
CA GLN A 70 19.90 -7.72 -40.47
C GLN A 70 19.99 -8.78 -39.36
N VAL A 71 19.49 -8.49 -38.16
CA VAL A 71 19.42 -9.49 -37.06
C VAL A 71 18.56 -10.68 -37.47
N ILE A 72 17.37 -10.44 -38.05
CA ILE A 72 16.51 -11.50 -38.59
C ILE A 72 17.22 -12.28 -39.70
N GLY A 73 18.00 -11.59 -40.55
CA GLY A 73 18.80 -12.21 -41.60
C GLY A 73 19.89 -13.14 -41.06
N ILE A 74 20.61 -12.71 -40.02
CA ILE A 74 21.65 -13.48 -39.34
C ILE A 74 21.04 -14.71 -38.67
N CYS A 75 19.93 -14.54 -37.93
CA CYS A 75 19.26 -15.66 -37.27
C CYS A 75 18.63 -16.68 -38.22
N LYS A 76 18.33 -16.29 -39.47
CA LYS A 76 17.92 -17.22 -40.52
C LYS A 76 19.09 -17.99 -41.14
N GLN A 77 20.29 -17.43 -41.11
CA GLN A 77 21.50 -18.07 -41.65
C GLN A 77 22.19 -18.96 -40.62
N ASP A 78 22.17 -18.57 -39.35
CA ASP A 78 22.70 -19.35 -38.23
C ASP A 78 21.76 -19.25 -37.01
N PRO A 79 20.77 -20.17 -36.91
CA PRO A 79 19.82 -20.17 -35.79
C PRO A 79 20.44 -20.63 -34.47
N SER A 80 21.67 -21.16 -34.47
CA SER A 80 22.32 -21.72 -33.28
C SER A 80 22.98 -20.67 -32.36
N GLN A 81 23.01 -19.39 -32.78
CA GLN A 81 23.54 -18.32 -31.96
C GLN A 81 22.63 -18.02 -30.77
N SER A 82 23.22 -17.77 -29.61
CA SER A 82 22.49 -17.53 -28.36
C SER A 82 21.53 -16.35 -28.42
N GLU A 83 21.82 -15.34 -29.26
CA GLU A 83 20.98 -14.18 -29.51
C GLU A 83 19.72 -14.54 -30.32
N CYS A 84 19.86 -15.49 -31.25
CA CYS A 84 18.76 -16.02 -32.05
C CYS A 84 17.88 -16.97 -31.25
N GLU A 85 18.48 -17.75 -30.35
CA GLU A 85 17.76 -18.58 -29.39
C GLU A 85 16.94 -17.73 -28.40
N GLN A 86 17.38 -16.52 -28.03
CA GLN A 86 16.61 -15.57 -27.22
C GLN A 86 15.44 -14.93 -27.98
N ILE A 87 15.56 -14.74 -29.30
CA ILE A 87 14.46 -14.27 -30.18
C ILE A 87 13.43 -15.39 -30.38
N GLU A 88 13.87 -16.65 -30.44
CA GLU A 88 13.00 -17.81 -30.65
C GLU A 88 12.36 -18.32 -29.36
N ASN A 89 13.08 -18.24 -28.23
CA ASN A 89 12.62 -18.51 -26.87
C ASN A 89 12.72 -17.24 -26.00
N THR A 90 11.71 -16.39 -26.10
CA THR A 90 11.52 -15.17 -25.28
C THR A 90 11.54 -15.42 -23.76
N GLU A 91 11.26 -16.65 -23.32
CA GLU A 91 11.41 -17.08 -21.92
C GLU A 91 12.86 -17.02 -21.41
N LEU A 92 13.85 -17.31 -22.27
CA LEU A 92 15.27 -17.30 -21.89
C LEU A 92 15.80 -15.88 -21.66
N ALA A 93 15.24 -14.89 -22.36
CA ALA A 93 15.66 -13.48 -22.25
C ALA A 93 15.10 -12.81 -20.98
N THR A 94 13.91 -13.22 -20.52
CA THR A 94 13.18 -12.56 -19.43
C THR A 94 13.44 -13.16 -18.05
N LYS A 95 13.78 -14.44 -17.98
CA LYS A 95 14.05 -15.19 -16.75
C LYS A 95 15.15 -14.59 -15.86
N PRO A 96 16.31 -14.10 -16.37
CA PRO A 96 17.35 -13.53 -15.53
C PRO A 96 16.89 -12.26 -14.78
N VAL A 97 16.05 -11.44 -15.44
CA VAL A 97 15.49 -10.22 -14.85
C VAL A 97 14.51 -10.57 -13.73
N ILE A 98 13.64 -11.55 -13.98
CA ILE A 98 12.65 -12.04 -13.00
C ILE A 98 13.35 -12.67 -11.78
N ASP A 99 14.39 -13.48 -12.00
CA ASP A 99 15.14 -14.13 -10.93
C ASP A 99 15.87 -13.12 -10.03
N GLU A 100 16.44 -12.06 -10.61
CA GLU A 100 17.09 -10.99 -9.85
C GLU A 100 16.08 -10.17 -9.02
N ILE A 101 14.91 -9.85 -9.59
CA ILE A 101 13.80 -9.22 -8.85
C ILE A 101 13.42 -10.09 -7.65
N ASN A 102 13.21 -11.39 -7.87
CA ASN A 102 12.87 -12.34 -6.81
C ASN A 102 13.92 -12.41 -5.70
N LYS A 103 15.20 -12.46 -6.09
CA LYS A 103 16.33 -12.50 -5.17
C LYS A 103 16.39 -11.26 -4.29
N GLN A 104 16.13 -10.07 -4.85
CA GLN A 104 16.11 -8.83 -4.08
C GLN A 104 14.88 -8.70 -3.16
N LEU A 105 13.74 -9.28 -3.54
CA LEU A 105 12.49 -9.21 -2.77
C LEU A 105 12.37 -10.29 -1.69
N SER A 106 13.02 -11.44 -1.86
CA SER A 106 12.97 -12.57 -0.92
C SER A 106 13.30 -12.20 0.55
N PRO A 107 14.35 -11.40 0.85
CA PRO A 107 14.67 -11.01 2.23
C PRO A 107 13.54 -10.22 2.94
N TYR A 108 12.72 -9.50 2.18
CA TYR A 108 11.66 -8.67 2.73
C TYR A 108 10.39 -9.45 3.09
N LYS A 109 10.21 -10.66 2.54
CA LYS A 109 9.03 -11.53 2.83
C LYS A 109 8.89 -11.80 4.33
N SER A 110 9.98 -12.15 5.00
CA SER A 110 9.97 -12.43 6.44
C SER A 110 9.73 -11.18 7.30
N LEU A 111 10.30 -10.03 6.91
CA LEU A 111 10.15 -8.78 7.65
C LEU A 111 8.71 -8.25 7.56
N ILE A 112 8.10 -8.34 6.38
CA ILE A 112 6.73 -7.90 6.14
C ILE A 112 5.73 -8.79 6.88
N GLY A 113 5.96 -10.11 6.96
CA GLY A 113 5.13 -11.02 7.75
C GLY A 113 5.01 -10.61 9.24
N ASN A 114 6.11 -10.16 9.84
CA ASN A 114 6.14 -9.76 11.25
C ASN A 114 5.72 -8.31 11.49
N SER A 115 5.64 -7.47 10.45
CA SER A 115 5.35 -6.05 10.59
C SER A 115 3.94 -5.74 11.13
N LYS A 116 2.99 -6.68 11.04
CA LYS A 116 1.65 -6.56 11.64
C LYS A 116 1.71 -6.43 13.17
N PHE A 117 2.67 -7.10 13.81
CA PHE A 117 2.86 -7.03 15.26
C PHE A 117 3.41 -5.67 15.71
N LEU A 118 4.17 -4.98 14.85
CA LEU A 118 4.68 -3.64 15.14
C LEU A 118 3.54 -2.61 15.26
N ALA A 119 2.39 -2.85 14.64
CA ALA A 119 1.21 -1.99 14.78
C ALA A 119 0.47 -2.18 16.13
N LEU A 120 0.60 -3.33 16.78
CA LEU A 120 -0.12 -3.64 18.02
C LEU A 120 0.36 -2.78 19.20
N LEU A 121 1.67 -2.54 19.30
CA LEU A 121 2.24 -1.75 20.38
C LEU A 121 1.72 -0.29 20.38
N PRO A 122 1.83 0.50 19.30
CA PRO A 122 1.27 1.84 19.26
C PRO A 122 -0.26 1.84 19.39
N PHE A 123 -0.95 0.80 18.91
CA PHE A 123 -2.40 0.68 19.09
C PHE A 123 -2.79 0.52 20.57
N ALA A 124 -2.12 -0.40 21.29
CA ALA A 124 -2.36 -0.62 22.72
C ALA A 124 -2.03 0.63 23.55
N LEU A 125 -0.91 1.29 23.25
CA LEU A 125 -0.52 2.55 23.89
C LEU A 125 -1.56 3.65 23.60
N SER A 126 -2.08 3.73 22.38
CA SER A 126 -3.13 4.68 22.03
C SER A 126 -4.38 4.51 22.91
N ILE A 127 -4.86 3.27 23.09
CA ILE A 127 -6.02 3.00 23.95
C ILE A 127 -5.75 3.44 25.39
N LEU A 128 -4.56 3.12 25.93
CA LEU A 128 -4.14 3.54 27.27
C LEU A 128 -4.18 5.08 27.41
N PHE A 129 -3.61 5.82 26.46
CA PHE A 129 -3.58 7.28 26.51
C PHE A 129 -4.96 7.92 26.29
N TYR A 130 -5.86 7.29 25.51
CA TYR A 130 -7.25 7.73 25.42
C TYR A 130 -7.98 7.55 26.75
N PHE A 131 -7.76 6.42 27.42
CA PHE A 131 -8.32 6.16 28.73
C PHE A 131 -7.84 7.16 29.76
N LEU A 132 -6.53 7.42 29.84
CA LEU A 132 -5.95 8.43 30.74
C LEU A 132 -6.48 9.84 30.44
N GLY A 133 -6.70 10.17 29.17
CA GLY A 133 -7.17 11.48 28.73
C GLY A 133 -8.66 11.74 28.95
N THR A 134 -9.49 10.69 29.07
CA THR A 134 -10.95 10.80 29.21
C THR A 134 -11.48 10.32 30.56
N VAL A 135 -10.76 9.40 31.22
CA VAL A 135 -11.17 8.72 32.46
C VAL A 135 -12.55 8.04 32.30
N SER A 136 -12.83 7.55 31.10
CA SER A 136 -14.06 6.82 30.80
C SER A 136 -13.82 5.87 29.63
N ILE A 137 -14.11 4.58 29.84
CA ILE A 137 -13.99 3.54 28.81
C ILE A 137 -14.90 3.86 27.63
N TYR A 138 -16.16 4.26 27.88
CA TYR A 138 -17.10 4.63 26.81
C TYR A 138 -16.61 5.81 25.98
N ALA A 139 -16.08 6.86 26.62
CA ALA A 139 -15.55 8.02 25.91
C ALA A 139 -14.27 7.68 25.12
N SER A 140 -13.46 6.77 25.63
CA SER A 140 -12.25 6.28 24.94
C SER A 140 -12.62 5.48 23.70
N LEU A 141 -13.55 4.53 23.82
CA LEU A 141 -14.01 3.69 22.71
C LEU A 141 -14.68 4.54 21.62
N PHE A 142 -15.48 5.54 21.99
CA PHE A 142 -16.06 6.49 21.04
C PHE A 142 -15.00 7.32 20.30
N LYS A 143 -13.93 7.75 20.97
CA LYS A 143 -12.82 8.47 20.31
C LYS A 143 -12.04 7.56 19.37
N VAL A 144 -11.76 6.33 19.81
CA VAL A 144 -11.11 5.30 18.99
C VAL A 144 -11.93 5.02 17.74
N SER A 145 -13.25 4.85 17.85
CA SER A 145 -14.13 4.58 16.71
C SER A 145 -14.19 5.76 15.73
N ILE A 146 -14.27 7.00 16.22
CA ILE A 146 -14.21 8.19 15.35
C ILE A 146 -12.86 8.28 14.65
N ASN A 147 -11.75 8.07 15.35
CA ASN A 147 -10.44 8.15 14.73
C ASN A 147 -10.23 7.01 13.73
N ALA A 148 -10.69 5.80 14.02
CA ALA A 148 -10.71 4.68 13.07
C ALA A 148 -11.48 5.04 11.80
N LEU A 149 -12.67 5.66 11.95
CA LEU A 149 -13.49 6.11 10.84
C LEU A 149 -12.76 7.15 9.98
N ILE A 150 -12.26 8.22 10.61
CA ILE A 150 -11.57 9.31 9.92
C ILE A 150 -10.32 8.79 9.20
N SER A 151 -9.45 8.06 9.90
CA SER A 151 -8.24 7.48 9.30
C SER A 151 -8.56 6.53 8.15
N SER A 152 -9.65 5.76 8.25
CA SER A 152 -10.05 4.85 7.17
C SER A 152 -10.60 5.57 5.95
N ILE A 153 -11.34 6.66 6.13
CA ILE A 153 -11.80 7.51 5.02
C ILE A 153 -10.60 8.14 4.30
N PHE A 154 -9.69 8.77 5.03
CA PHE A 154 -8.49 9.36 4.43
C PHE A 154 -7.60 8.30 3.76
N GLY A 155 -7.43 7.15 4.41
CA GLY A 155 -6.69 6.03 3.85
C GLY A 155 -7.31 5.52 2.55
N TYR A 156 -8.63 5.30 2.53
CA TYR A 156 -9.35 4.90 1.32
C TYR A 156 -9.14 5.88 0.16
N ILE A 157 -9.25 7.19 0.43
CA ILE A 157 -9.04 8.24 -0.59
C ILE A 157 -7.58 8.21 -1.09
N ALA A 158 -6.61 8.10 -0.18
CA ALA A 158 -5.19 8.07 -0.52
C ALA A 158 -4.84 6.86 -1.40
N PHE A 159 -5.22 5.66 -0.98
CA PHE A 159 -4.93 4.42 -1.72
C PHE A 159 -5.71 4.32 -3.04
N SER A 160 -6.94 4.83 -3.09
CA SER A 160 -7.71 4.91 -4.35
C SER A 160 -7.11 5.91 -5.35
N SER A 161 -6.30 6.86 -4.88
CA SER A 161 -5.62 7.84 -5.73
C SER A 161 -4.24 7.37 -6.20
N LEU A 162 -3.69 6.34 -5.56
CA LEU A 162 -2.35 5.78 -5.83
C LEU A 162 -2.11 5.44 -7.32
N PRO A 163 -3.06 4.85 -8.07
CA PRO A 163 -2.88 4.57 -9.50
C PRO A 163 -2.60 5.81 -10.35
N LYS A 164 -3.13 6.97 -9.96
CA LYS A 164 -2.93 8.24 -10.69
C LYS A 164 -1.50 8.76 -10.58
N PHE A 165 -0.75 8.32 -9.57
CA PHE A 165 0.65 8.72 -9.37
C PHE A 165 1.64 7.80 -10.09
N ILE A 166 1.22 6.60 -10.50
CA ILE A 166 2.11 5.62 -11.15
C ILE A 166 2.78 6.22 -12.40
N PRO A 167 2.06 6.85 -13.36
CA PRO A 167 2.72 7.43 -14.53
C PRO A 167 3.77 8.47 -14.14
N GLY A 168 3.46 9.37 -13.21
CA GLY A 168 4.40 10.41 -12.77
C GLY A 168 5.67 9.86 -12.11
N VAL A 169 5.57 8.78 -11.33
CA VAL A 169 6.73 8.12 -10.71
C VAL A 169 7.58 7.41 -11.77
N VAL A 170 6.93 6.71 -12.71
CA VAL A 170 7.63 6.03 -13.81
C VAL A 170 8.32 7.06 -14.71
N ASP A 171 7.68 8.16 -15.03
CA ASP A 171 8.25 9.27 -15.79
C ASP A 171 9.52 9.81 -15.16
N GLN A 172 9.51 10.07 -13.85
CA GLN A 172 10.69 10.53 -13.13
C GLN A 172 11.82 9.50 -13.15
N ALA A 173 11.50 8.23 -12.88
CA ALA A 173 12.48 7.15 -12.89
C ALA A 173 13.11 7.00 -14.28
N PHE A 174 12.30 7.00 -15.33
CA PHE A 174 12.77 6.94 -16.72
C PHE A 174 13.68 8.11 -17.05
N ASN A 175 13.30 9.34 -16.70
CA ASN A 175 14.11 10.53 -16.98
C ASN A 175 15.49 10.47 -16.30
N ILE A 176 15.57 9.94 -15.08
CA ILE A 176 16.84 9.73 -14.35
C ILE A 176 17.69 8.68 -15.06
N ILE A 177 17.10 7.53 -15.39
CA ILE A 177 17.80 6.42 -16.04
C ILE A 177 18.29 6.81 -17.44
N SER A 178 17.47 7.51 -18.22
CA SER A 178 17.84 7.99 -19.56
C SER A 178 18.91 9.08 -19.54
N ALA A 179 19.10 9.77 -18.41
CA ALA A 179 20.17 10.76 -18.27
C ALA A 179 21.53 10.11 -17.96
N ASP A 180 21.53 8.99 -17.23
CA ASP A 180 22.75 8.24 -16.87
C ASP A 180 23.20 7.28 -17.97
N ILE A 181 22.26 6.68 -18.69
CA ILE A 181 22.54 5.74 -19.76
C ILE A 181 22.33 6.50 -21.07
N SER A 182 23.40 6.87 -21.77
CA SER A 182 23.35 7.55 -23.09
C SER A 182 22.66 6.72 -24.21
N ASN A 183 21.96 5.64 -23.86
CA ASN A 183 21.14 4.83 -24.73
C ASN A 183 19.67 5.23 -24.55
N GLU A 184 19.07 5.80 -25.59
CA GLU A 184 17.62 6.02 -25.68
C GLU A 184 16.87 4.70 -25.43
N LEU A 185 16.09 4.61 -24.35
CA LEU A 185 15.22 3.45 -24.12
C LEU A 185 14.20 3.35 -25.28
N PRO A 186 13.80 2.13 -25.70
CA PRO A 186 12.82 1.95 -26.77
C PRO A 186 11.54 2.74 -26.50
N VAL A 187 10.95 3.34 -27.54
CA VAL A 187 9.86 4.32 -27.44
C VAL A 187 8.58 3.72 -26.80
N GLY A 188 8.42 2.39 -26.79
CA GLY A 188 7.31 1.69 -26.14
C GLY A 188 7.59 1.18 -24.71
N PHE A 189 8.85 1.14 -24.27
CA PHE A 189 9.22 0.48 -23.00
C PHE A 189 8.58 1.14 -21.78
N LYS A 190 8.45 2.47 -21.81
CA LYS A 190 7.81 3.24 -20.75
C LYS A 190 6.35 2.87 -20.55
N GLU A 191 5.60 2.75 -21.65
CA GLU A 191 4.17 2.43 -21.60
C GLU A 191 3.92 1.02 -21.09
N SER A 192 4.75 0.05 -21.49
CA SER A 192 4.73 -1.31 -20.96
C SER A 192 5.00 -1.33 -19.44
N ILE A 193 6.02 -0.61 -18.96
CA ILE A 193 6.32 -0.54 -17.51
C ILE A 193 5.17 0.10 -16.72
N VAL A 194 4.56 1.18 -17.22
CA VAL A 194 3.38 1.79 -16.57
C VAL A 194 2.23 0.79 -16.49
N THR A 195 1.97 0.05 -17.57
CA THR A 195 0.89 -0.94 -17.65
C THR A 195 1.11 -2.10 -16.69
N VAL A 196 2.31 -2.67 -16.69
CA VAL A 196 2.74 -3.75 -15.79
C VAL A 196 2.61 -3.32 -14.33
N MET A 197 3.13 -2.13 -13.97
CA MET A 197 3.07 -1.61 -12.60
C MET A 197 1.63 -1.34 -12.16
N SER A 198 0.79 -0.80 -13.05
CA SER A 198 -0.63 -0.58 -12.79
C SER A 198 -1.39 -1.89 -12.56
N SER A 199 -1.12 -2.91 -13.37
CA SER A 199 -1.69 -4.25 -13.24
C SER A 199 -1.31 -4.88 -11.89
N TRP A 200 -0.02 -4.86 -11.55
CA TRP A 200 0.50 -5.41 -10.29
C TRP A 200 -0.10 -4.72 -9.06
N LEU A 201 -0.29 -3.40 -9.10
CA LEU A 201 -0.82 -2.61 -7.97
C LEU A 201 -2.33 -2.73 -7.78
N LYS A 202 -3.08 -3.15 -8.81
CA LYS A 202 -4.55 -3.22 -8.78
C LYS A 202 -5.06 -4.12 -7.64
N ASN A 203 -4.49 -5.31 -7.49
CA ASN A 203 -4.90 -6.28 -6.47
C ASN A 203 -4.59 -5.82 -5.03
N PRO A 204 -3.34 -5.39 -4.71
CA PRO A 204 -3.02 -4.81 -3.42
C PRO A 204 -3.91 -3.63 -3.02
N ILE A 205 -4.16 -2.70 -3.94
CA ILE A 205 -5.01 -1.53 -3.67
C ILE A 205 -6.45 -1.97 -3.39
N ALA A 206 -7.01 -2.89 -4.18
CA ALA A 206 -8.36 -3.39 -3.97
C ALA A 206 -8.52 -4.08 -2.61
N ASN A 207 -7.53 -4.86 -2.18
CA ASN A 207 -7.54 -5.54 -0.87
C ASN A 207 -7.53 -4.54 0.29
N VAL A 208 -6.66 -3.54 0.22
CA VAL A 208 -6.58 -2.48 1.24
C VAL A 208 -7.87 -1.65 1.27
N ASN A 209 -8.43 -1.30 0.11
CA ASN A 209 -9.69 -0.56 0.01
C ASN A 209 -10.88 -1.32 0.59
N LYS A 210 -10.97 -2.64 0.37
CA LYS A 210 -11.98 -3.50 1.02
C LYS A 210 -11.84 -3.45 2.54
N LEU A 211 -10.62 -3.51 3.07
CA LEU A 211 -10.38 -3.42 4.49
C LEU A 211 -10.81 -2.06 5.07
N PHE A 212 -10.46 -0.96 4.41
CA PHE A 212 -10.94 0.37 4.80
C PHE A 212 -12.47 0.43 4.85
N PHE A 213 -13.15 -0.13 3.85
CA PHE A 213 -14.61 -0.18 3.82
C PHE A 213 -15.18 -0.93 5.03
N TYR A 214 -14.64 -2.11 5.36
CA TYR A 214 -15.06 -2.85 6.55
C TYR A 214 -14.85 -2.06 7.85
N ILE A 215 -13.69 -1.42 7.99
CA ILE A 215 -13.40 -0.62 9.19
C ILE A 215 -14.34 0.58 9.28
N ILE A 216 -14.65 1.25 8.16
CA ILE A 216 -15.64 2.35 8.10
C ILE A 216 -17.00 1.88 8.61
N VAL A 217 -17.52 0.77 8.08
CA VAL A 217 -18.82 0.21 8.47
C VAL A 217 -18.85 -0.14 9.95
N VAL A 218 -17.85 -0.87 10.45
CA VAL A 218 -17.76 -1.26 11.87
C VAL A 218 -17.61 -0.02 12.76
N SER A 219 -16.81 0.96 12.35
CA SER A 219 -16.59 2.20 13.11
C SER A 219 -17.86 3.04 13.22
N ILE A 220 -18.69 3.09 12.17
CA ILE A 220 -20.00 3.75 12.19
C ILE A 220 -20.92 3.03 13.19
N LEU A 221 -21.06 1.70 13.08
CA LEU A 221 -21.94 0.92 13.96
C LEU A 221 -21.55 1.08 15.43
N THR A 222 -20.26 0.93 15.74
CA THR A 222 -19.74 1.11 17.11
C THR A 222 -19.95 2.55 17.61
N SER A 223 -19.70 3.56 16.77
CA SER A 223 -19.92 4.96 17.15
C SER A 223 -21.40 5.25 17.47
N ILE A 224 -22.33 4.68 16.71
CA ILE A 224 -23.78 4.79 16.98
C ILE A 224 -24.13 4.13 18.32
N VAL A 225 -23.67 2.91 18.56
CA VAL A 225 -23.92 2.19 19.82
C VAL A 225 -23.40 2.99 21.02
N PHE A 226 -22.15 3.45 20.96
CA PHE A 226 -21.56 4.22 22.06
C PHE A 226 -22.17 5.62 22.21
N TYR A 227 -22.65 6.23 21.13
CA TYR A 227 -23.41 7.48 21.21
C TYR A 227 -24.70 7.30 22.00
N PHE A 228 -25.48 6.25 21.73
CA PHE A 228 -26.71 5.97 22.48
C PHE A 228 -26.44 5.58 23.93
N LEU A 229 -25.41 4.77 24.20
CA LEU A 229 -25.02 4.43 25.58
C LEU A 229 -24.60 5.67 26.38
N LYS A 230 -23.88 6.60 25.75
CA LYS A 230 -23.52 7.89 26.35
C LYS A 230 -24.76 8.75 26.63
N LYS A 231 -25.70 8.82 25.68
CA LYS A 231 -26.93 9.62 25.83
C LYS A 231 -27.88 9.04 26.88
N GLY A 232 -28.05 7.73 26.92
CA GLY A 232 -28.89 7.01 27.90
C GLY A 232 -28.46 7.22 29.35
N HIS A 233 -27.14 7.34 29.60
CA HIS A 233 -26.62 7.68 30.93
C HIS A 233 -26.83 9.14 31.34
N ILE A 234 -26.96 10.06 30.38
CA ILE A 234 -27.22 11.49 30.64
C ILE A 234 -28.73 11.73 30.84
N SER A 235 -29.58 10.89 30.25
CA SER A 235 -31.04 10.98 30.34
C SER A 235 -31.67 10.14 31.44
N SER A 236 -30.95 9.81 32.52
CA SER A 236 -31.56 9.27 33.74
C SER A 236 -31.73 10.36 34.80
N PRO A 237 -32.83 11.14 34.78
CA PRO A 237 -33.23 11.99 35.89
C PRO A 237 -33.96 11.13 36.93
N ALA A 238 -33.25 10.21 37.59
CA ALA A 238 -33.82 9.38 38.65
C ALA A 238 -33.31 9.74 40.06
N VAL A 239 -32.65 10.90 40.22
CA VAL A 239 -32.17 11.38 41.54
C VAL A 239 -32.36 12.88 41.70
N THR A 240 -33.52 13.42 41.29
CA THR A 240 -33.89 14.83 41.53
C THR A 240 -35.08 15.03 42.46
N GLU A 241 -35.55 13.99 43.15
CA GLU A 241 -36.79 14.10 43.94
C GLU A 241 -36.75 13.62 45.39
N ASN A 242 -35.58 13.26 45.97
CA ASN A 242 -35.51 12.83 47.38
C ASN A 242 -34.77 13.78 48.32
N GLU A 243 -34.42 15.00 47.88
CA GLU A 243 -33.70 15.97 48.73
C GLU A 243 -34.44 17.33 48.85
N LYS A 244 -35.75 17.34 48.59
CA LYS A 244 -36.61 18.52 48.82
C LYS A 244 -37.70 18.32 49.89
N SER A 245 -37.69 17.17 50.57
CA SER A 245 -38.63 16.83 51.63
C SER A 245 -37.92 16.18 52.82
N ARG A 246 -36.95 16.87 53.42
CA ARG A 246 -36.66 16.68 54.84
C ARG A 246 -36.94 18.01 55.57
N PRO A 247 -37.89 18.01 56.52
CA PRO A 247 -38.21 19.18 57.32
C PRO A 247 -37.04 19.59 58.23
#